data_AF-A0A0C3GZC4-F1
#
_entry.id   AF-A0A0C3GZC4-F1
#
_cell.length_a   1.000
_cell.length_b   1.000
_cell.length_c   1.000
_cell.angle_alpha   90.00
_cell.angle_beta   90.00
_cell.angle_gamma   90.00
#
_symmetry.space_group_name_H-M   'P 1'
#
loop_
_entity.id
_entity.type
_entity.pdbx_description
1 polymer ?
#
loop_
_entity_poly.entity_id
_entity_poly.type
_entity_poly.pdbx_seq_one_letter_code
_entity_poly.pdbx_strand_id
1 'polypeptide(L)'
;MASVQPKPNGPLTRISGAPVLVTQRLVKWRVVTTRGGKHFLFFLELEEHLPGSEVRRGIIELCRAETTMPASIDWHCLRGPVAEAAILDVEHDAELNGPGPHRVVLNGQKLHAGLTEGCRDPSAFQTSTNFTALHARFVVGALPSAEVGPKAILIVYRLTCFGMALVVIAVLLLVSLPGLLVGILTTRADLGISVSGAVAAALVVVKFGIWLAKK
;
A
#
# COMPACT_ATOMS: atom_id res chain seq x y z
N MET A 1 -13.48 -5.70 85.46
CA MET A 1 -14.40 -6.27 84.45
C MET A 1 -13.65 -6.32 83.13
N ALA A 2 -13.27 -7.52 82.68
CA ALA A 2 -12.59 -7.73 81.41
C ALA A 2 -13.63 -7.93 80.30
N SER A 3 -13.54 -7.16 79.22
CA SER A 3 -14.39 -7.31 78.03
C SER A 3 -13.56 -7.82 76.86
N VAL A 4 -14.08 -8.90 76.29
CA VAL A 4 -13.53 -9.76 75.25
C VAL A 4 -13.65 -9.10 73.86
N GLN A 5 -12.64 -9.31 73.01
CA GLN A 5 -12.59 -8.88 71.61
C GLN A 5 -13.55 -9.66 70.69
N PRO A 6 -13.79 -9.14 69.46
CA PRO A 6 -13.69 -10.04 68.32
C PRO A 6 -12.80 -9.51 67.18
N LYS A 7 -12.08 -10.49 66.65
CA LYS A 7 -11.11 -10.52 65.53
C LYS A 7 -11.83 -10.49 64.17
N PRO A 8 -11.38 -9.73 63.16
CA PRO A 8 -11.83 -9.92 61.78
C PRO A 8 -10.70 -10.53 60.94
N ASN A 9 -10.77 -11.85 60.70
CA ASN A 9 -10.03 -12.49 59.61
C ASN A 9 -11.07 -12.98 58.59
N GLY A 10 -11.40 -12.12 57.63
CA GLY A 10 -12.16 -12.51 56.45
C GLY A 10 -11.24 -13.28 55.47
N PRO A 11 -11.71 -14.39 54.87
CA PRO A 11 -10.93 -15.16 53.92
C PRO A 11 -10.81 -14.43 52.58
N LEU A 12 -9.58 -14.25 52.11
CA LEU A 12 -9.25 -13.83 50.74
C LEU A 12 -9.89 -14.80 49.75
N THR A 13 -10.90 -14.31 49.03
CA THR A 13 -11.55 -15.04 47.94
C THR A 13 -10.53 -15.18 46.81
N ARG A 14 -9.96 -16.38 46.68
CA ARG A 14 -9.10 -16.76 45.56
C ARG A 14 -9.99 -16.84 44.32
N ILE A 15 -10.05 -15.76 43.53
CA ILE A 15 -10.69 -15.77 42.22
C ILE A 15 -9.87 -16.73 41.35
N SER A 16 -10.40 -17.94 41.20
CA SER A 16 -9.92 -18.93 40.25
C SER A 16 -10.15 -18.34 38.85
N GLY A 17 -9.11 -17.75 38.28
CA GLY A 17 -9.09 -17.32 36.88
C GLY A 17 -9.10 -18.56 36.00
N ALA A 18 -10.29 -19.02 35.62
CA ALA A 18 -10.42 -19.88 34.45
C ALA A 18 -9.75 -19.13 33.28
N PRO A 19 -8.88 -19.79 32.49
CA PRO A 19 -8.32 -19.17 31.31
C PRO A 19 -9.49 -18.77 30.41
N VAL A 20 -9.67 -17.46 30.21
CA VAL A 20 -10.56 -16.96 29.19
C VAL A 20 -10.01 -17.50 27.88
N LEU A 21 -10.68 -18.50 27.32
CA LEU A 21 -10.41 -18.98 25.98
C LEU A 21 -10.76 -17.83 25.03
N VAL A 22 -9.80 -16.95 24.78
CA VAL A 22 -9.90 -15.92 23.75
C VAL A 22 -9.92 -16.69 22.44
N THR A 23 -11.12 -16.95 21.94
CA THR A 23 -11.32 -17.56 20.62
C THR A 23 -10.87 -16.51 19.61
N GLN A 24 -9.68 -16.70 19.04
CA GLN A 24 -9.16 -15.82 18.00
C GLN A 24 -10.09 -15.89 16.79
N ARG A 25 -10.78 -14.79 16.53
CA ARG A 25 -11.68 -14.67 15.38
C ARG A 25 -10.88 -14.18 14.17
N LEU A 26 -10.88 -14.98 13.11
CA LEU A 26 -10.27 -14.61 11.84
C LEU A 26 -11.25 -13.79 10.99
N VAL A 27 -10.75 -12.72 10.38
CA VAL A 27 -11.47 -11.85 9.45
C VAL A 27 -10.76 -11.84 8.11
N LYS A 28 -11.54 -11.86 7.01
CA LYS A 28 -10.99 -11.79 5.65
C LYS A 28 -11.02 -10.36 5.14
N TRP A 29 -9.88 -9.82 4.76
CA TRP A 29 -9.73 -8.48 4.20
C TRP A 29 -9.68 -8.50 2.68
N ARG A 30 -10.44 -7.61 2.05
CA ARG A 30 -10.41 -7.39 0.59
C ARG A 30 -9.20 -6.53 0.23
N VAL A 31 -8.22 -7.12 -0.45
CA VAL A 31 -7.03 -6.42 -0.93
C VAL A 31 -6.96 -6.53 -2.45
N VAL A 32 -6.80 -5.41 -3.13
CA VAL A 32 -6.64 -5.37 -4.58
C VAL A 32 -5.19 -5.03 -4.91
N THR A 33 -4.62 -5.78 -5.84
CA THR A 33 -3.30 -5.49 -6.42
C THR A 33 -3.44 -5.23 -7.93
N THR A 34 -2.41 -4.62 -8.52
CA THR A 34 -2.38 -4.33 -9.96
C THR A 34 -1.29 -5.14 -10.64
N ARG A 35 -1.68 -5.98 -11.62
CA ARG A 35 -0.77 -6.82 -12.41
C ARG A 35 -1.01 -6.58 -13.89
N GLY A 36 0.01 -6.11 -14.61
CA GLY A 36 -0.08 -5.86 -16.06
C GLY A 36 -1.19 -4.86 -16.45
N GLY A 37 -1.48 -3.87 -15.59
CA GLY A 37 -2.55 -2.89 -15.81
C GLY A 37 -3.97 -3.40 -15.51
N LYS A 38 -4.13 -4.63 -15.00
CA LYS A 38 -5.41 -5.19 -14.55
C LYS A 38 -5.44 -5.27 -13.03
N HIS A 39 -6.64 -5.21 -12.45
CA HIS A 39 -6.85 -5.30 -11.01
C HIS A 39 -7.29 -6.70 -10.60
N PHE A 40 -6.71 -7.20 -9.52
CA PHE A 40 -6.97 -8.53 -8.98
C PHE A 40 -7.26 -8.43 -7.48
N LEU A 41 -8.36 -9.04 -7.04
CA LEU A 41 -8.81 -9.10 -5.67
C LEU A 41 -8.28 -10.36 -4.99
N PHE A 42 -7.78 -10.15 -3.78
CA PHE A 42 -7.23 -11.14 -2.87
C PHE A 42 -7.92 -11.03 -1.51
N PHE A 43 -7.91 -12.13 -0.78
CA PHE A 43 -8.39 -12.20 0.60
C PHE A 43 -7.21 -12.42 1.52
N LEU A 44 -6.95 -11.44 2.35
CA LEU A 44 -5.94 -11.53 3.40
C LEU A 44 -6.64 -11.94 4.70
N GLU A 45 -6.35 -13.13 5.21
CA GLU A 45 -6.91 -13.61 6.48
C GLU A 45 -6.06 -13.08 7.64
N LEU A 46 -6.69 -12.38 8.57
CA LEU A 46 -6.05 -11.68 9.69
C LEU A 46 -6.87 -11.92 10.96
N GLU A 47 -6.24 -11.89 12.13
CA GLU A 47 -7.00 -11.93 13.40
C GLU A 47 -7.67 -10.57 13.66
N GLU A 48 -8.87 -10.59 14.26
CA GLU A 48 -9.72 -9.41 14.48
C GLU A 48 -9.10 -8.34 15.39
N HIS A 49 -8.03 -8.65 16.13
CA HIS A 49 -7.37 -7.74 17.07
C HIS A 49 -5.88 -7.55 16.77
N LEU A 50 -5.45 -7.76 15.53
CA LEU A 50 -4.06 -7.52 15.15
C LEU A 50 -3.72 -6.02 15.20
N PRO A 51 -2.52 -5.67 15.68
CA PRO A 51 -2.00 -4.32 15.54
C PRO A 51 -1.75 -4.01 14.07
N GLY A 52 -1.86 -2.74 13.68
CA GLY A 52 -1.73 -2.34 12.27
C GLY A 52 -0.36 -2.66 11.65
N SER A 53 0.70 -2.84 12.46
CA SER A 53 2.01 -3.30 11.99
C SER A 53 1.98 -4.72 11.39
N GLU A 54 1.20 -5.62 11.97
CA GLU A 54 1.04 -6.99 11.49
C GLU A 54 0.15 -7.03 10.24
N VAL A 55 -0.93 -6.26 10.23
CA VAL A 55 -1.79 -6.08 9.04
C VAL A 55 -0.98 -5.54 7.86
N ARG A 56 -0.13 -4.53 8.11
CA ARG A 56 0.79 -3.98 7.11
C ARG A 56 1.75 -5.05 6.58
N ARG A 57 2.32 -5.87 7.46
CA ARG A 57 3.25 -6.94 7.04
C ARG A 57 2.57 -7.91 6.08
N GLY A 58 1.38 -8.39 6.41
CA GLY A 58 0.60 -9.27 5.54
C GLY A 58 0.25 -8.63 4.19
N ILE A 59 -0.10 -7.34 4.18
CA ILE A 59 -0.37 -6.60 2.93
C ILE A 59 0.90 -6.49 2.07
N ILE A 60 2.05 -6.18 2.67
CA ILE A 60 3.33 -6.05 1.94
C ILE A 60 3.76 -7.40 1.39
N GLU A 61 3.66 -8.48 2.17
CA GLU A 61 4.00 -9.83 1.73
C GLU A 61 3.13 -10.28 0.56
N LEU A 62 1.82 -10.04 0.63
CA LEU A 62 0.89 -10.29 -0.46
C LEU A 62 1.28 -9.49 -1.72
N CYS A 63 1.58 -8.21 -1.58
CA CYS A 63 2.02 -7.38 -2.71
C CYS A 63 3.34 -7.88 -3.31
N ARG A 64 4.30 -8.28 -2.46
CA ARG A 64 5.62 -8.75 -2.89
C ARG A 64 5.53 -10.07 -3.67
N ALA A 65 4.67 -10.98 -3.22
CA ALA A 65 4.41 -12.24 -3.91
C ALA A 65 3.81 -12.03 -5.31
N GLU A 66 2.99 -10.99 -5.48
CA GLU A 66 2.31 -10.69 -6.75
C GLU A 66 3.09 -9.78 -7.69
N THR A 67 4.04 -9.00 -7.16
CA THR A 67 4.90 -8.18 -8.01
C THR A 67 5.85 -9.08 -8.80
N THR A 68 5.70 -9.11 -10.13
CA THR A 68 6.68 -9.68 -11.07
C THR A 68 7.98 -8.88 -11.14
N MET A 69 8.22 -7.97 -10.19
CA MET A 69 9.40 -7.10 -10.21
C MET A 69 10.61 -7.85 -9.63
N PRO A 70 11.79 -7.70 -10.24
CA PRO A 70 12.99 -8.35 -9.75
C PRO A 70 13.30 -7.87 -8.32
N ALA A 71 13.45 -8.83 -7.40
CA ALA A 71 13.74 -8.56 -5.99
C ALA A 71 15.11 -7.89 -5.75
N SER A 72 15.93 -7.73 -6.80
CA SER A 72 17.31 -7.26 -6.72
C SER A 72 17.47 -5.73 -6.66
N ILE A 73 16.44 -4.96 -7.00
CA ILE A 73 16.50 -3.49 -6.93
C ILE A 73 15.50 -3.04 -5.87
N ASP A 74 16.03 -2.49 -4.78
CA ASP A 74 15.21 -1.90 -3.72
C ASP A 74 14.62 -0.57 -4.20
N TRP A 75 13.53 -0.67 -4.96
CA TRP A 75 12.79 0.49 -5.47
C TRP A 75 12.03 1.25 -4.37
N HIS A 76 12.10 0.84 -3.10
CA HIS A 76 11.38 1.52 -2.01
C HIS A 76 11.83 2.97 -1.83
N CYS A 77 13.05 3.33 -2.24
CA CYS A 77 13.50 4.73 -2.24
C CYS A 77 12.85 5.57 -3.36
N LEU A 78 12.60 4.97 -4.53
CA LEU A 78 12.04 5.64 -5.71
C LEU A 78 10.51 5.59 -5.72
N ARG A 79 9.91 4.54 -5.17
CA ARG A 79 8.46 4.32 -5.14
C ARG A 79 7.98 3.99 -3.75
N GLY A 80 6.98 4.73 -3.29
CA GLY A 80 6.33 4.50 -2.02
C GLY A 80 5.01 3.75 -2.21
N PRO A 81 4.63 2.86 -1.27
CA PRO A 81 3.29 2.31 -1.25
C PRO A 81 2.28 3.43 -0.99
N VAL A 82 1.17 3.39 -1.72
CA VAL A 82 0.02 4.27 -1.57
C VAL A 82 -1.20 3.38 -1.41
N ALA A 83 -1.93 3.57 -0.32
CA ALA A 83 -3.14 2.80 -0.03
C ALA A 83 -4.36 3.62 -0.43
N GLU A 84 -5.16 3.06 -1.32
CA GLU A 84 -6.38 3.66 -1.82
C GLU A 84 -7.57 2.78 -1.42
N ALA A 85 -8.68 3.40 -1.05
CA ALA A 85 -9.95 2.71 -0.93
C ALA A 85 -10.55 2.59 -2.33
N ALA A 86 -10.60 1.37 -2.85
CA ALA A 86 -11.21 1.06 -4.13
C ALA A 86 -12.65 0.57 -3.92
N ILE A 87 -13.57 1.06 -4.74
CA ILE A 87 -14.96 0.59 -4.81
C ILE A 87 -15.00 -0.47 -5.90
N LEU A 88 -15.38 -1.69 -5.54
CA LEU A 88 -15.54 -2.79 -6.48
C LEU A 88 -16.88 -2.64 -7.21
N ASP A 89 -16.89 -3.00 -8.49
CA ASP A 89 -18.13 -3.09 -9.25
C ASP A 89 -18.95 -4.32 -8.85
N VAL A 90 -20.25 -4.12 -8.62
CA VAL A 90 -21.16 -5.09 -7.98
C VAL A 90 -21.49 -6.25 -8.92
N GLU A 91 -21.32 -6.09 -10.24
CA GLU A 91 -21.57 -7.16 -11.21
C GLU A 91 -20.66 -8.41 -11.02
N HIS A 92 -19.59 -8.29 -10.23
CA HIS A 92 -18.67 -9.40 -9.93
C HIS A 92 -18.80 -9.94 -8.49
N ASP A 93 -19.82 -9.50 -7.74
CA ASP A 93 -20.09 -9.96 -6.36
C ASP A 93 -20.78 -11.34 -6.31
N ALA A 94 -21.04 -11.97 -7.45
CA ALA A 94 -21.38 -13.38 -7.54
C ALA A 94 -20.15 -14.25 -7.21
N GLU A 95 -19.77 -14.21 -5.94
CA GLU A 95 -19.13 -15.31 -5.22
C GLU A 95 -17.84 -15.86 -5.85
N LEU A 96 -16.72 -15.21 -5.55
CA LEU A 96 -15.69 -15.61 -4.57
C LEU A 96 -15.60 -17.08 -4.06
N ASN A 97 -16.25 -18.05 -4.69
CA ASN A 97 -16.28 -19.46 -4.30
C ASN A 97 -15.09 -20.27 -4.89
N GLY A 98 -14.15 -19.59 -5.56
CA GLY A 98 -12.96 -20.20 -6.14
C GLY A 98 -11.69 -19.80 -5.40
N PRO A 99 -10.77 -20.74 -5.12
CA PRO A 99 -9.43 -20.38 -4.64
C PRO A 99 -8.68 -19.63 -5.75
N GLY A 100 -8.19 -18.43 -5.44
CA GLY A 100 -7.30 -17.68 -6.33
C GLY A 100 -7.63 -16.18 -6.47
N PRO A 101 -6.80 -15.44 -7.22
CA PRO A 101 -7.00 -14.03 -7.48
C PRO A 101 -8.15 -13.81 -8.46
N HIS A 102 -9.11 -12.96 -8.08
CA HIS A 102 -10.27 -12.64 -8.91
C HIS A 102 -10.04 -11.35 -9.67
N ARG A 103 -10.17 -11.35 -10.99
CA ARG A 103 -10.08 -10.11 -11.76
C ARG A 103 -11.29 -9.24 -11.43
N VAL A 104 -11.06 -7.99 -11.07
CA VAL A 104 -12.12 -7.04 -10.69
C VAL A 104 -12.04 -5.76 -11.49
N VAL A 105 -13.19 -5.12 -11.66
CA VAL A 105 -13.32 -3.76 -12.18
C VAL A 105 -13.54 -2.82 -10.99
N LEU A 106 -12.89 -1.67 -11.03
CA LEU A 106 -12.97 -0.66 -9.97
C LEU A 106 -13.84 0.49 -10.44
N ASN A 107 -14.92 0.78 -9.71
CA ASN A 107 -15.86 1.89 -10.00
C ASN A 107 -15.38 3.22 -9.41
N GLY A 108 -14.38 3.19 -8.54
CA GLY A 108 -13.81 4.40 -7.97
C GLY A 108 -12.60 4.10 -7.10
N GLN A 109 -11.73 5.08 -6.97
CA GLN A 109 -10.54 5.03 -6.12
C GLN A 109 -10.45 6.33 -5.33
N LYS A 110 -10.21 6.23 -4.03
CA LYS A 110 -9.97 7.39 -3.18
C LYS A 110 -8.75 7.14 -2.31
N LEU A 111 -7.82 8.10 -2.32
CA LEU A 111 -6.65 8.05 -1.46
C LEU A 111 -7.06 7.91 0.00
N HIS A 112 -6.48 6.94 0.69
CA HIS A 112 -6.67 6.76 2.11
C HIS A 112 -5.42 7.23 2.86
N ALA A 113 -5.40 8.49 3.28
CA ALA A 113 -4.25 9.12 3.92
C ALA A 113 -3.72 8.32 5.12
N GLY A 114 -4.58 7.89 6.05
CA GLY A 114 -4.16 7.11 7.23
C GLY A 114 -3.48 5.78 6.90
N LEU A 115 -4.06 4.98 5.99
CA LEU A 115 -3.45 3.74 5.53
C LEU A 115 -2.16 3.99 4.74
N THR A 116 -2.14 5.03 3.91
CA THR A 116 -0.95 5.40 3.13
C THR A 116 0.20 5.79 4.05
N GLU A 117 -0.08 6.59 5.07
CA GLU A 117 0.92 6.99 6.05
C GLU A 117 1.44 5.79 6.83
N GLY A 118 0.56 4.94 7.35
CA GLY A 118 1.02 3.76 8.08
C GLY A 118 1.73 2.71 7.20
N CYS A 119 1.43 2.65 5.89
CA CYS A 119 2.24 1.85 4.97
C CYS A 119 3.69 2.36 4.88
N ARG A 120 3.90 3.68 4.98
CA ARG A 120 5.22 4.33 4.95
C ARG A 120 5.93 4.26 6.29
N ASP A 121 5.23 4.64 7.36
CA ASP A 121 5.74 4.66 8.72
C ASP A 121 4.98 3.66 9.61
N PRO A 122 5.59 2.52 9.97
CA PRO A 122 4.96 1.54 10.85
C PRO A 122 4.55 2.11 12.22
N SER A 123 5.25 3.14 12.71
CA SER A 123 4.94 3.75 14.01
C SER A 123 3.58 4.46 14.00
N ALA A 124 3.11 4.93 12.84
CA ALA A 124 1.79 5.52 12.68
C ALA A 124 0.64 4.52 12.90
N PHE A 125 0.92 3.21 12.86
CA PHE A 125 -0.05 2.14 13.15
C PHE A 125 0.05 1.57 14.58
N GLN A 126 1.11 1.89 15.34
CA GLN A 126 1.38 1.27 16.64
C GLN A 126 0.40 1.69 17.75
N THR A 127 -0.34 2.78 17.56
CA THR A 127 -1.27 3.32 18.56
C THR A 127 -2.65 2.65 18.55
N SER A 128 -3.00 1.86 17.53
CA SER A 128 -4.31 1.21 17.46
C SER A 128 -4.21 -0.30 17.70
N THR A 129 -4.65 -0.75 18.88
CA THR A 129 -4.77 -2.18 19.23
C THR A 129 -5.95 -2.87 18.53
N ASN A 130 -6.90 -2.10 17.96
CA ASN A 130 -8.08 -2.61 17.25
C ASN A 130 -8.13 -2.08 15.80
N PHE A 131 -7.00 -2.14 15.09
CA PHE A 131 -6.87 -1.58 13.74
C PHE A 131 -7.87 -2.18 12.75
N THR A 132 -8.03 -3.50 12.81
CA THR A 132 -8.95 -4.29 12.00
C THR A 132 -10.42 -3.87 12.18
N ALA A 133 -10.84 -3.59 13.42
CA ALA A 133 -12.18 -3.11 13.74
C ALA A 133 -12.41 -1.66 13.23
N LEU A 134 -11.41 -0.78 13.37
CA LEU A 134 -11.47 0.60 12.83
C LEU A 134 -11.62 0.64 11.31
N HIS A 135 -11.18 -0.43 10.64
CA HIS A 135 -11.18 -0.59 9.19
C HIS A 135 -12.11 -1.70 8.70
N ALA A 136 -13.15 -2.03 9.48
CA ALA A 136 -14.11 -3.10 9.19
C ALA A 136 -14.76 -3.01 7.80
N ARG A 137 -14.81 -1.83 7.18
CA ARG A 137 -15.32 -1.63 5.81
C ARG A 137 -14.58 -2.42 4.73
N PHE A 138 -13.36 -2.89 4.99
CA PHE A 138 -12.60 -3.73 4.06
C PHE A 138 -12.79 -5.23 4.33
N VAL A 139 -13.49 -5.58 5.41
CA VAL A 139 -13.75 -6.97 5.81
C VAL A 139 -14.88 -7.57 4.98
N VAL A 140 -14.73 -8.83 4.58
CA VAL A 140 -15.79 -9.62 3.92
C VAL A 140 -16.98 -9.77 4.86
N GLY A 141 -18.20 -9.56 4.36
CA GLY A 141 -19.41 -9.62 5.16
C GLY A 141 -19.70 -8.35 5.98
N ALA A 142 -18.85 -7.32 5.92
CA ALA A 142 -19.23 -5.99 6.39
C ALA A 142 -20.46 -5.51 5.60
N LEU A 143 -21.47 -4.98 6.30
CA LEU A 143 -22.68 -4.48 5.65
C LEU A 143 -22.28 -3.46 4.57
N PRO A 144 -22.59 -3.73 3.28
CA PRO A 144 -22.36 -2.74 2.25
C PRO A 144 -23.20 -1.51 2.60
N SER A 145 -22.59 -0.34 2.57
CA SER A 145 -23.37 0.89 2.60
C SER A 145 -24.23 0.87 1.34
N ALA A 146 -25.55 0.97 1.47
CA ALA A 146 -26.49 0.76 0.36
C ALA A 146 -26.20 1.64 -0.88
N GLU A 147 -25.43 2.72 -0.73
CA GLU A 147 -25.07 3.66 -1.78
C GLU A 147 -23.66 3.46 -2.36
N VAL A 148 -22.79 2.70 -1.70
CA VAL A 148 -21.37 2.57 -2.06
C VAL A 148 -20.99 1.10 -1.90
N GLY A 149 -20.90 0.39 -3.03
CA GLY A 149 -20.57 -1.05 -3.12
C GLY A 149 -19.31 -1.47 -2.33
N PRO A 150 -18.96 -2.77 -2.35
CA PRO A 150 -17.92 -3.30 -1.48
C PRO A 150 -16.58 -2.59 -1.66
N LYS A 151 -15.95 -2.24 -0.54
CA LYS A 151 -14.67 -1.53 -0.52
C LYS A 151 -13.53 -2.52 -0.33
N ALA A 152 -12.46 -2.29 -1.08
CA ALA A 152 -11.21 -3.02 -0.97
C ALA A 152 -10.03 -2.05 -0.80
N ILE A 153 -8.95 -2.53 -0.23
CA ILE A 153 -7.70 -1.78 -0.13
C ILE A 153 -6.90 -2.05 -1.39
N LEU A 154 -6.74 -1.03 -2.22
CA LEU A 154 -5.85 -1.06 -3.37
C LEU A 154 -4.48 -0.54 -2.94
N ILE A 155 -3.44 -1.37 -3.08
CA ILE A 155 -2.06 -0.93 -2.86
C ILE A 155 -1.41 -0.64 -4.21
N VAL A 156 -1.03 0.63 -4.41
CA VAL A 156 -0.35 1.09 -5.62
C VAL A 156 1.01 1.63 -5.24
N TYR A 157 2.05 1.27 -6.00
CA TYR A 157 3.36 1.87 -5.87
C TYR A 157 3.45 3.12 -6.76
N ARG A 158 3.55 4.29 -6.14
CA ARG A 158 3.71 5.57 -6.84
C ARG A 158 5.12 6.12 -6.64
N LEU A 159 5.63 6.85 -7.64
CA LEU A 159 6.90 7.57 -7.51
C LEU A 159 6.83 8.55 -6.34
N THR A 160 7.82 8.47 -5.45
CA THR A 160 7.95 9.44 -4.36
C THR A 160 8.43 10.79 -4.92
N CYS A 161 8.30 11.87 -4.15
CA CYS A 161 8.89 13.17 -4.54
C CYS A 161 10.39 13.03 -4.81
N PHE A 162 11.09 12.24 -3.99
CA PHE A 162 12.51 11.91 -4.19
C PHE A 162 12.74 11.13 -5.48
N GLY A 163 11.92 10.11 -5.76
CA GLY A 163 11.98 9.37 -7.02
C GLY A 163 11.73 10.23 -8.24
N MET A 164 10.76 11.15 -8.17
CA MET A 164 10.52 12.14 -9.21
C MET A 164 11.73 13.06 -9.40
N ALA A 165 12.34 13.56 -8.32
CA ALA A 165 13.53 14.40 -8.37
C ALA A 165 14.71 13.67 -9.03
N LEU A 166 14.95 12.41 -8.67
CA LEU A 166 16.00 11.59 -9.30
C LEU A 166 15.75 11.35 -10.79
N VAL A 167 14.50 11.09 -11.18
CA VAL A 167 14.14 10.98 -12.61
C VAL A 167 14.43 12.30 -13.34
N VAL A 168 14.08 13.44 -12.76
CA VAL A 168 14.37 14.75 -13.34
C VAL A 168 15.89 14.98 -13.48
N ILE A 169 16.66 14.70 -12.43
CA ILE A 169 18.13 14.82 -12.45
C ILE A 169 18.72 13.91 -13.52
N ALA A 170 18.29 12.65 -13.60
CA ALA A 170 18.77 11.70 -14.60
C ALA A 170 18.48 12.19 -16.03
N VAL A 171 17.28 12.75 -16.28
CA VAL A 171 16.94 13.33 -17.58
C VAL A 171 17.81 14.55 -17.89
N LEU A 172 18.03 15.44 -16.91
CA LEU A 172 18.89 16.60 -17.08
C LEU A 172 20.33 16.19 -17.41
N LEU A 173 20.88 15.18 -16.71
CA LEU A 173 22.20 14.63 -17.00
C LEU A 173 22.26 14.00 -18.39
N LEU A 174 21.25 13.20 -18.77
CA LEU A 174 21.20 12.55 -20.08
C LEU A 174 21.19 13.56 -21.23
N VAL A 175 20.52 14.71 -21.04
CA VAL A 175 20.45 15.78 -22.04
C VAL A 175 21.73 16.63 -22.05
N SER A 176 22.31 16.92 -20.88
CA SER A 176 23.44 17.85 -20.75
C SER A 176 24.82 17.19 -20.96
N LEU A 177 25.01 15.93 -20.56
CA LEU A 177 26.30 15.26 -20.66
C LEU A 177 26.83 15.14 -22.10
N PRO A 178 26.01 14.76 -23.12
CA PRO A 178 26.48 14.69 -24.50
C PRO A 178 26.92 16.06 -25.03
N GLY A 179 26.13 17.11 -24.76
CA GLY A 179 26.48 18.46 -25.19
C GLY A 179 27.72 19.02 -24.47
N LEU A 180 27.86 18.76 -23.17
CA LEU A 180 29.06 19.10 -22.41
C LEU A 180 30.30 18.40 -22.98
N LEU A 181 30.19 17.09 -23.27
CA LEU A 181 31.27 16.30 -23.85
C LEU A 181 31.70 16.85 -25.22
N VAL A 182 30.73 17.13 -26.10
CA VAL A 182 30.99 17.72 -27.41
C VAL A 182 31.60 19.12 -27.28
N GLY A 183 31.08 19.96 -26.39
CA GLY A 183 31.60 21.30 -26.17
C GLY A 183 33.05 21.31 -25.66
N ILE A 184 33.41 20.39 -24.76
CA ILE A 184 34.78 20.21 -24.28
C ILE A 184 35.70 19.72 -25.42
N LEU A 185 35.28 18.70 -26.16
CA LEU A 185 36.09 18.11 -27.24
C LEU A 185 36.31 19.06 -28.41
N THR A 186 35.34 19.93 -28.71
CA THR A 186 35.40 20.88 -29.84
C THR A 186 35.83 22.28 -29.43
N THR A 187 36.08 22.52 -28.14
CA THR A 187 36.36 23.82 -27.52
C THR A 187 35.33 24.92 -27.88
N ARG A 188 34.09 24.51 -28.17
CA ARG A 188 33.02 25.35 -28.72
C ARG A 188 31.70 25.13 -27.97
N ALA A 189 31.30 26.13 -27.21
CA ALA A 189 30.10 26.07 -26.36
C ALA A 189 28.79 26.08 -27.19
N ASP A 190 28.78 26.75 -28.34
CA ASP A 190 27.67 26.81 -29.28
C ASP A 190 27.26 25.41 -29.79
N LEU A 191 28.24 24.59 -30.15
CA LEU A 191 28.01 23.20 -30.56
C LEU A 191 27.43 22.36 -29.42
N GLY A 192 27.96 22.52 -28.20
CA GLY A 192 27.47 21.77 -27.03
C GLY A 192 26.01 22.08 -26.67
N ILE A 193 25.62 23.36 -26.76
CA ILE A 193 24.23 23.79 -26.54
C ILE A 193 23.32 23.20 -27.63
N SER A 194 23.75 23.27 -28.89
CA SER A 194 22.99 22.72 -30.02
C SER A 194 22.77 21.21 -29.88
N VAL A 195 23.79 20.45 -29.48
CA VAL A 195 23.68 18.99 -29.28
C VAL A 195 22.73 18.66 -28.12
N SER A 196 22.83 19.36 -27.00
CA SER A 196 21.90 19.17 -25.87
C SER A 196 20.45 19.43 -26.29
N GLY A 197 20.22 20.50 -27.06
CA GLY A 197 18.89 20.83 -27.60
C GLY A 197 18.35 19.74 -28.54
N ALA A 198 19.20 19.20 -29.42
CA ALA A 198 18.83 18.10 -30.31
C ALA A 198 18.45 16.82 -29.55
N VAL A 199 19.22 16.46 -28.51
CA VAL A 199 18.93 15.30 -27.65
C VAL A 199 17.59 15.48 -26.92
N ALA A 200 17.35 16.68 -26.35
CA ALA A 200 16.08 16.98 -25.69
C ALA A 200 14.88 16.85 -26.65
N ALA A 201 15.00 17.39 -27.88
CA ALA A 201 13.97 17.29 -28.90
C ALA A 201 13.69 15.82 -29.29
N ALA A 202 14.73 15.01 -29.47
CA ALA A 202 14.58 13.58 -29.78
C ALA A 202 13.82 12.83 -28.67
N LEU A 203 14.12 13.10 -27.39
CA LEU A 203 13.41 12.48 -26.26
C LEU A 203 11.92 12.85 -26.24
N VAL A 204 11.57 14.10 -26.57
CA VAL A 204 10.17 14.54 -26.68
C VAL A 204 9.44 13.77 -27.78
N VAL A 205 10.05 13.61 -28.95
CA VAL A 205 9.46 12.85 -30.08
C VAL A 205 9.23 11.39 -29.70
N VAL A 206 10.23 10.73 -29.07
CA VAL A 206 10.09 9.34 -28.62
C VAL A 206 8.96 9.20 -27.59
N LYS A 207 8.90 10.08 -26.59
CA LYS A 207 7.84 10.07 -25.58
C LYS A 207 6.46 10.25 -26.22
N PHE A 208 6.34 11.15 -27.19
CA PHE A 208 5.10 11.39 -27.92
C PHE A 208 4.67 10.16 -28.74
N GLY A 209 5.62 9.50 -29.43
CA GLY A 209 5.36 8.24 -30.14
C GLY A 209 4.87 7.11 -29.23
N ILE A 210 5.50 6.93 -28.07
CA ILE A 210 5.06 5.94 -27.07
C ILE A 210 3.66 6.26 -26.55
N TRP A 211 3.34 7.53 -26.35
CA TRP A 211 2.00 7.94 -25.92
C TRP A 211 0.93 7.62 -26.98
N LEU A 212 1.22 7.87 -28.26
CA LEU A 212 0.31 7.51 -29.37
C LEU A 212 0.07 6.00 -29.46
N ALA A 213 1.10 5.18 -29.23
CA ALA A 213 0.98 3.73 -29.29
C ALA A 213 0.19 3.10 -28.13
N LYS A 214 -0.08 3.85 -27.05
CA LYS A 214 -0.84 3.39 -25.88
C LYS A 214 -2.33 3.78 -25.91
N LYS A 215 -2.73 4.64 -26.85
CA LYS A 215 -4.13 4.94 -27.14
C LYS A 215 -4.70 3.92 -28.11
#